data_AF-A0A3M1W7M1-F1
#
_entry.id   AF-A0A3M1W7M1-F1
#
_cell.length_a   1.000
_cell.length_b   1.000
_cell.length_c   1.000
_cell.angle_alpha   90.00
_cell.angle_beta   90.00
_cell.angle_gamma   90.00
#
_symmetry.space_group_name_H-M   'P 1'
#
loop_
_entity.id
_entity.type
_entity.pdbx_description
1 polymer ?
#
loop_
_entity_poly.entity_id
_entity_poly.type
_entity_poly.pdbx_seq_one_letter_code
_entity_poly.pdbx_strand_id
1 'polypeptide(L)'
;MSTVRLISEQEATGAVKAYFEAVKKRYGMDWVPNLSRAIAYRMDCNAPRSRAYARIIAPGALSRALKEMIAVAVSAVNACDY
;
A
#
# COMPACT_ATOMS: atom_id res chain seq x y z
N MET A 1 -9.81 -11.93 -6.20
CA MET A 1 -9.16 -12.96 -5.34
C MET A 1 -7.66 -12.95 -5.56
N SER A 2 -6.85 -13.13 -4.52
CA SER A 2 -5.38 -13.16 -4.66
C SER A 2 -4.90 -14.47 -5.27
N THR A 3 -3.90 -14.41 -6.15
CA THR A 3 -3.19 -15.58 -6.70
C THR A 3 -2.02 -16.02 -5.82
N VAL A 4 -1.65 -15.18 -4.84
CA VAL A 4 -0.63 -15.46 -3.83
C VAL A 4 -1.27 -15.53 -2.45
N ARG A 5 -0.69 -16.36 -1.57
CA ARG A 5 -1.03 -16.34 -0.14
C ARG A 5 -0.63 -14.98 0.43
N LEU A 6 -1.46 -14.43 1.32
CA LEU A 6 -1.19 -13.18 2.03
C LEU A 6 -0.87 -13.50 3.49
N ILE A 7 0.26 -13.00 4.02
CA ILE A 7 0.61 -13.16 5.43
C ILE A 7 -0.48 -12.51 6.28
N SER A 8 -1.12 -13.26 7.17
CA SER A 8 -2.12 -12.68 8.09
C SER A 8 -1.44 -11.85 9.18
N GLU A 9 -2.21 -10.97 9.82
CA GLU A 9 -1.67 -10.16 10.91
C GLU A 9 -1.30 -11.01 12.14
N GLN A 10 -1.98 -12.15 12.32
CA GLN A 10 -1.73 -13.10 13.40
C GLN A 10 -0.44 -13.92 13.16
N GLU A 11 -0.14 -14.22 11.89
CA GLU A 11 1.06 -14.94 11.48
C GLU A 11 2.31 -14.05 11.46
N ALA A 12 2.14 -12.71 11.46
CA ALA A 12 3.22 -11.76 11.35
C ALA A 12 4.11 -11.78 12.60
N THR A 13 5.41 -12.05 12.39
CA THR A 13 6.43 -12.05 13.46
C THR A 13 7.63 -11.18 13.05
N GLY A 14 8.46 -10.81 14.03
CA GLY A 14 9.70 -10.06 13.82
C GLY A 14 9.53 -8.79 12.96
N ALA A 15 10.34 -8.70 11.89
CA ALA A 15 10.35 -7.55 11.00
C ALA A 15 9.03 -7.33 10.24
N VAL A 16 8.29 -8.40 9.91
CA VAL A 16 7.00 -8.29 9.22
C VAL A 16 5.95 -7.66 10.14
N LYS A 17 5.92 -8.04 11.42
CA LYS A 17 5.02 -7.43 12.41
C LYS A 17 5.30 -5.94 12.57
N ALA A 18 6.58 -5.55 12.73
CA ALA A 18 6.96 -4.15 12.81
C ALA A 18 6.57 -3.35 11.56
N TYR A 19 6.70 -3.96 10.37
CA TYR A 19 6.24 -3.38 9.12
C TYR A 19 4.72 -3.17 9.08
N PHE A 20 3.93 -4.15 9.50
CA PHE A 20 2.47 -4.05 9.55
C PHE A 20 2.00 -2.93 10.47
N GLU A 21 2.59 -2.80 11.67
CA GLU A 21 2.30 -1.68 12.57
C GLU A 21 2.64 -0.32 11.93
N ALA A 22 3.79 -0.23 11.24
CA ALA A 22 4.16 0.98 10.52
C ALA A 22 3.18 1.33 9.37
N VAL A 23 2.65 0.31 8.68
CA VAL A 23 1.63 0.49 7.64
C VAL A 23 0.33 1.02 8.24
N LYS A 24 -0.18 0.41 9.31
CA LYS A 24 -1.38 0.86 10.02
C LYS A 24 -1.25 2.32 10.47
N LYS A 25 -0.14 2.65 11.14
CA LYS A 25 0.16 4.01 11.59
C LYS A 25 0.25 5.00 10.43
N ARG A 26 0.85 4.60 9.30
CA ARG A 26 1.00 5.46 8.13
C ARG A 26 -0.33 5.83 7.49
N TYR A 27 -1.26 4.88 7.42
CA TYR A 27 -2.56 5.09 6.76
C TYR A 27 -3.68 5.48 7.73
N GLY A 28 -3.45 5.42 9.04
CA GLY A 28 -4.47 5.68 10.05
C GLY A 28 -5.59 4.64 10.04
N MET A 29 -5.23 3.36 9.82
CA MET A 29 -6.17 2.24 9.69
C MET A 29 -5.85 1.15 10.71
N ASP A 30 -6.86 0.42 11.16
CA ASP A 30 -6.70 -0.67 12.14
C ASP A 30 -6.35 -2.03 11.52
N TRP A 31 -6.28 -2.10 10.19
CA TRP A 31 -6.04 -3.31 9.40
C TRP A 31 -4.93 -3.08 8.36
N VAL A 32 -4.33 -4.17 7.86
CA VAL A 32 -3.24 -4.10 6.88
C VAL A 32 -3.76 -4.37 5.45
N PRO A 33 -3.56 -3.44 4.48
CA PRO A 33 -3.90 -3.64 3.07
C PRO A 33 -3.30 -4.88 2.43
N ASN A 34 -4.05 -5.54 1.54
CA ASN A 34 -3.62 -6.75 0.83
C ASN A 34 -2.29 -6.56 0.09
N LEU A 35 -2.08 -5.40 -0.54
CA LEU A 35 -0.81 -5.08 -1.19
C LEU A 35 0.34 -5.09 -0.18
N SER A 36 0.18 -4.46 0.99
CA SER A 36 1.17 -4.47 2.07
C SER A 36 1.43 -5.89 2.57
N ARG A 37 0.39 -6.72 2.70
CA ARG A 37 0.53 -8.13 3.08
C ARG A 37 1.32 -8.94 2.03
N ALA A 38 1.16 -8.64 0.75
CA ALA A 38 1.95 -9.25 -0.32
C ALA A 38 3.42 -8.78 -0.32
N ILE A 39 3.66 -7.48 -0.06
CA ILE A 39 5.02 -6.91 0.02
C ILE A 39 5.82 -7.50 1.18
N ALA A 40 5.18 -8.00 2.23
CA ALA A 40 5.87 -8.62 3.35
C ALA A 40 6.73 -9.84 2.96
N TYR A 41 6.43 -10.50 1.83
CA TYR A 41 7.30 -11.55 1.28
C TYR A 41 8.59 -11.01 0.64
N ARG A 42 8.61 -9.74 0.24
CA ARG A 42 9.71 -9.05 -0.45
C ARG A 42 9.88 -7.63 0.10
N MET A 43 10.35 -7.58 1.36
CA MET A 43 10.54 -6.33 2.10
C MET A 43 11.53 -5.37 1.42
N ASP A 44 12.44 -5.88 0.60
CA ASP A 44 13.34 -5.10 -0.26
C ASP A 44 12.59 -4.22 -1.27
N CYS A 45 11.43 -4.67 -1.75
CA CYS A 45 10.57 -3.89 -2.66
C CYS A 45 9.82 -2.76 -1.95
N ASN A 46 9.78 -2.74 -0.60
CA ASN A 46 9.00 -1.76 0.15
C ASN A 46 9.51 -0.33 0.00
N ALA A 47 10.81 -0.13 0.17
CA ALA A 47 11.40 1.21 0.21
C ALA A 47 11.37 1.91 -1.17
N PRO A 48 11.76 1.26 -2.29
CA PRO A 48 11.66 1.89 -3.61
C PRO A 48 10.23 2.30 -3.95
N ARG A 49 9.25 1.41 -3.77
CA ARG A 49 7.84 1.69 -4.04
C ARG A 49 7.30 2.83 -3.17
N SER A 50 7.59 2.81 -1.87
CA SER A 50 7.10 3.85 -0.95
C SER A 50 7.67 5.23 -1.29
N ARG A 51 8.95 5.31 -1.71
CA ARG A 51 9.55 6.56 -2.18
C ARG A 51 8.92 7.05 -3.48
N ALA A 52 8.67 6.16 -4.44
CA ALA A 52 7.98 6.50 -5.67
C ALA A 52 6.57 7.05 -5.39
N TYR A 53 5.78 6.34 -4.57
CA TYR A 53 4.45 6.78 -4.17
C TYR A 53 4.46 8.13 -3.46
N ALA A 54 5.40 8.35 -2.52
CA ALA A 54 5.53 9.62 -1.80
C ALA A 54 5.79 10.79 -2.75
N ARG A 55 6.62 10.62 -3.78
CA ARG A 55 6.87 11.64 -4.80
C ARG A 55 5.63 11.91 -5.66
N ILE A 56 4.91 10.87 -6.04
CA ILE A 56 3.68 10.99 -6.84
C ILE A 56 2.64 11.80 -6.08
N ILE A 57 2.41 11.50 -4.80
CA ILE A 57 1.31 12.10 -4.03
C ILE A 57 1.64 13.45 -3.37
N ALA A 58 2.92 13.83 -3.35
CA ALA A 58 3.35 15.14 -2.86
C ALA A 58 2.64 16.29 -3.63
N PRO A 59 2.34 17.43 -2.98
CA PRO A 59 1.80 18.60 -3.67
C PRO A 59 2.72 19.05 -4.83
N GLY A 60 2.13 19.57 -5.90
CA GLY A 60 2.86 20.09 -7.07
C GLY A 60 1.89 20.75 -8.05
N ALA A 61 2.11 20.57 -9.35
CA ALA A 61 1.23 21.10 -10.40
C ALA A 61 -0.25 20.68 -10.24
N LEU A 62 -0.51 19.52 -9.63
CA LEU A 62 -1.85 19.06 -9.25
C LEU A 62 -1.93 18.97 -7.72
N SER A 63 -3.09 19.34 -7.18
CA SER A 63 -3.40 19.14 -5.76
C SER A 63 -3.42 17.66 -5.41
N ARG A 64 -3.17 17.33 -4.14
CA ARG A 64 -3.24 15.94 -3.68
C ARG A 64 -4.62 15.33 -3.96
N ALA A 65 -5.70 16.05 -3.67
CA ALA A 65 -7.06 15.58 -3.91
C ALA A 65 -7.32 15.22 -5.39
N LEU A 66 -6.83 16.04 -6.33
CA LEU A 66 -6.95 15.76 -7.76
C LEU A 66 -6.17 14.51 -8.17
N LYS A 67 -4.97 14.29 -7.61
CA LYS A 67 -4.19 13.07 -7.87
C LYS A 67 -4.89 11.81 -7.36
N GLU A 68 -5.50 11.87 -6.18
CA GLU A 68 -6.29 10.76 -5.64
C GLU A 68 -7.52 10.48 -6.52
N MET A 69 -8.24 11.52 -6.98
CA MET A 69 -9.36 11.35 -7.91
C MET A 69 -8.94 10.70 -9.23
N ILE A 70 -7.82 11.12 -9.80
CA ILE A 70 -7.25 10.50 -11.01
C ILE A 70 -6.92 9.03 -10.74
N ALA A 71 -6.29 8.72 -9.60
CA ALA A 71 -5.96 7.35 -9.24
C ALA A 71 -7.21 6.46 -9.16
N VAL A 72 -8.30 6.94 -8.56
CA VAL A 72 -9.58 6.22 -8.50
C VAL A 72 -10.17 6.02 -9.89
N ALA A 73 -10.22 7.06 -10.72
CA ALA A 73 -10.75 6.96 -12.09
C ALA A 73 -9.96 5.96 -12.94
N VAL A 74 -8.63 6.00 -12.88
CA VAL A 74 -7.75 5.05 -13.60
C VAL A 74 -7.94 3.63 -13.08
N SER A 75 -8.07 3.43 -11.77
CA SER A 75 -8.38 2.10 -11.20
C SER A 75 -9.69 1.54 -11.73
N ALA A 76 -10.73 2.36 -11.81
CA ALA A 76 -12.03 1.96 -12.35
C ALA A 76 -11.94 1.55 -13.84
N VAL A 77 -11.25 2.35 -14.66
CA VAL A 77 -11.03 2.04 -16.09
C VAL A 77 -10.22 0.74 -16.26
N ASN A 78 -9.27 0.48 -15.36
CA ASN A 78 -8.46 -0.73 -15.39
C ASN A 78 -9.15 -1.96 -14.78
N ALA A 79 -10.43 -1.87 -14.38
CA ALA A 79 -11.15 -2.91 -13.65
C ALA A 79 -10.35 -3.47 -12.45
N CYS A 80 -9.68 -2.57 -11.73
CA CYS A 80 -8.90 -2.91 -10.55
C CYS A 80 -9.86 -3.04 -9.36
N ASP A 81 -10.46 -4.22 -9.24
CA ASP A 81 -11.30 -4.57 -8.10
C ASP A 81 -10.42 -4.88 -6.88
N TYR A 82 -10.77 -4.32 -5.73
CA TYR A 82 -10.07 -4.52 -4.45
C TYR A 82 -10.81 -5.50 -3.54
#